data_AF-A0A7S2R2M2-F1
#
_entry.id   AF-A0A7S2R2M2-F1
#
_cell.length_a   1.000
_cell.length_b   1.000
_cell.length_c   1.000
_cell.angle_alpha   90.00
_cell.angle_beta   90.00
_cell.angle_gamma   90.00
#
_symmetry.space_group_name_H-M   'P 1'
#
loop_
_entity.id
_entity.type
_entity.pdbx_description
1 polymer ?
#
loop_
_entity_poly.entity_id
_entity_poly.type
_entity_poly.pdbx_seq_one_letter_code
_entity_poly.pdbx_strand_id
1 'polypeptide(L)'
;KEDDLASLKACVASAAFDIPLQKPKSTASCTELFVNGPVLTSNSDMMMVFGGNSICKALANTATAARDMILVDEWCEWERNVLRPNANASSTNTATKNKIHLSKLEEALENHMTVLETGLTAADICIVLTLYKLYSSSEEEEE
;
A
#
# COMPACT_ATOMS: atom_id res chain seq x y z
N LYS A 1 -10.13 9.54 -3.72
CA LYS A 1 -10.07 8.68 -4.93
C LYS A 1 -9.04 7.56 -4.72
N GLU A 2 -8.88 6.59 -5.62
CA GLU A 2 -7.84 5.53 -5.46
C GLU A 2 -6.41 6.08 -5.64
N ASP A 3 -6.29 7.15 -6.44
CA ASP A 3 -5.06 7.85 -6.80
C ASP A 3 -4.34 8.47 -5.59
N ASP A 4 -5.11 8.91 -4.59
CA ASP A 4 -4.59 9.48 -3.34
C ASP A 4 -3.88 8.40 -2.51
N LEU A 5 -4.43 7.18 -2.48
CA LEU A 5 -3.88 6.08 -1.68
C LEU A 5 -2.58 5.55 -2.30
N ALA A 6 -2.53 5.42 -3.62
CA ALA A 6 -1.31 4.98 -4.30
C ALA A 6 -0.16 6.00 -4.12
N SER A 7 -0.47 7.29 -4.21
CA SER A 7 0.48 8.38 -3.98
C SER A 7 0.96 8.41 -2.53
N LEU A 8 0.03 8.28 -1.57
CA LEU A 8 0.36 8.25 -0.14
C LEU A 8 1.24 7.05 0.21
N LYS A 9 0.95 5.87 -0.35
CA LYS A 9 1.79 4.67 -0.23
C LYS A 9 3.22 4.91 -0.69
N ALA A 10 3.40 5.55 -1.85
CA ALA A 10 4.73 5.91 -2.35
C ALA A 10 5.45 6.90 -1.43
N CYS A 11 4.77 7.94 -0.94
CA CYS A 11 5.35 8.93 -0.03
C CYS A 11 5.77 8.32 1.32
N VAL A 12 4.92 7.48 1.92
CA VAL A 12 5.23 6.86 3.21
C VAL A 12 6.33 5.81 3.06
N ALA A 13 6.32 4.99 2.00
CA ALA A 13 7.41 4.07 1.73
C ALA A 13 8.74 4.79 1.49
N SER A 14 8.73 5.88 0.74
CA SER A 14 9.89 6.74 0.56
C SER A 14 10.46 7.23 1.89
N ALA A 15 9.61 7.75 2.78
CA ALA A 15 10.02 8.24 4.08
C ALA A 15 10.51 7.11 5.02
N ALA A 16 9.81 5.97 5.01
CA ALA A 16 10.12 4.83 5.88
C ALA A 16 11.44 4.15 5.52
N PHE A 17 11.78 4.09 4.23
CA PHE A 17 12.98 3.43 3.72
C PHE A 17 14.09 4.41 3.31
N ASP A 18 13.94 5.70 3.65
CA ASP A 18 14.91 6.77 3.34
C ASP A 18 15.30 6.84 1.85
N ILE A 19 14.32 6.65 0.97
CA ILE A 19 14.52 6.76 -0.49
C ILE A 19 13.86 8.04 -0.99
N PRO A 20 14.62 9.07 -1.42
CA PRO A 20 14.04 10.33 -1.82
C PRO A 20 13.21 10.22 -3.11
N LEU A 21 11.97 10.70 -3.08
CA LEU A 21 11.16 10.86 -4.30
C LEU A 21 11.63 12.07 -5.09
N GLN A 22 11.83 11.87 -6.39
CA GLN A 22 12.10 12.96 -7.31
C GLN A 22 10.82 13.38 -8.02
N LYS A 23 10.66 14.69 -8.25
CA LYS A 23 9.63 15.16 -9.16
C LYS A 23 9.92 14.60 -10.56
N PRO A 24 8.90 14.19 -11.31
CA PRO A 24 9.11 13.76 -12.69
C PRO A 24 9.82 14.86 -13.47
N LYS A 25 10.86 14.50 -14.22
CA LYS A 25 11.48 15.43 -15.18
C LYS A 25 10.40 15.84 -16.17
N SER A 26 10.28 17.13 -16.43
CA SER A 26 9.33 17.71 -17.39
C SER A 26 9.75 17.37 -18.83
N THR A 27 9.73 16.08 -19.16
CA THR A 27 9.93 15.59 -20.52
C THR A 27 8.62 14.92 -20.92
N ALA A 28 7.88 15.63 -21.76
CA ALA A 28 6.64 15.19 -22.35
C ALA A 28 6.82 13.91 -23.18
N SER A 29 5.70 13.17 -23.32
CA SER A 29 5.43 12.10 -24.31
C SER A 29 5.57 10.62 -23.90
N CYS A 30 5.28 10.26 -22.66
CA CYS A 30 4.81 8.89 -22.38
C CYS A 30 3.88 8.92 -21.17
N THR A 31 2.56 8.95 -21.37
CA THR A 31 1.52 8.40 -20.46
C THR A 31 0.11 8.86 -20.88
N GLU A 32 -0.31 8.67 -22.14
CA GLU A 32 -1.75 8.80 -22.46
C GLU A 32 -2.56 7.56 -22.05
N LEU A 33 -1.89 6.46 -21.62
CA LEU A 33 -2.54 5.19 -21.28
C LEU A 33 -2.44 4.75 -19.81
N PHE A 34 -1.68 5.46 -18.97
CA PHE A 34 -1.58 5.17 -17.54
C PHE A 34 -2.07 6.37 -16.74
N VAL A 35 -3.38 6.55 -16.83
CA VAL A 35 -4.11 7.54 -16.06
C VAL A 35 -4.32 6.91 -14.68
N ASN A 36 -3.81 7.56 -13.62
CA ASN A 36 -4.12 7.35 -12.19
C ASN A 36 -2.97 6.72 -11.35
N GLY A 37 -2.05 7.57 -10.86
CA GLY A 37 -1.15 7.26 -9.75
C GLY A 37 0.35 7.48 -10.03
N PRO A 38 1.21 7.34 -9.01
CA PRO A 38 2.65 7.50 -9.15
C PRO A 38 3.25 6.38 -10.01
N VAL A 39 4.37 6.69 -10.66
CA VAL A 39 5.22 5.74 -11.39
C VAL A 39 6.63 5.81 -10.82
N LEU A 40 7.19 4.67 -10.46
CA LEU A 40 8.59 4.57 -10.08
C LEU A 40 9.41 4.13 -11.30
N THR A 41 10.44 4.90 -11.64
CA THR A 41 11.34 4.61 -12.77
C THR A 41 12.76 4.34 -12.27
N SER A 42 13.46 3.42 -12.91
CA SER A 42 14.90 3.22 -12.69
C SER A 42 15.71 4.19 -13.54
N ASN A 43 16.82 4.71 -12.99
CA ASN A 43 17.81 5.52 -13.71
C ASN A 43 18.51 4.76 -14.85
N SER A 44 18.36 3.43 -14.93
CA SER A 44 18.86 2.58 -16.02
C SER A 44 17.84 2.38 -17.17
N ASP A 45 16.79 3.22 -17.21
CA ASP A 45 15.90 3.51 -18.35
C ASP A 45 15.02 2.41 -18.95
N MET A 46 14.82 1.25 -18.30
CA MET A 46 13.81 0.27 -18.80
C MET A 46 12.90 -0.35 -17.75
N MET A 47 13.01 0.00 -16.47
CA MET A 47 12.12 -0.51 -15.43
C MET A 47 11.16 0.58 -14.97
N MET A 48 9.87 0.29 -15.11
CA MET A 48 8.78 1.11 -14.60
C MET A 48 7.93 0.25 -13.68
N VAL A 49 7.64 0.76 -12.49
CA VAL A 49 6.79 0.11 -11.50
C VAL A 49 5.57 0.98 -11.24
N PHE A 50 4.40 0.37 -11.32
CA PHE A 50 3.10 1.04 -11.19
C PHE A 50 2.31 0.49 -10.00
N GLY A 51 1.47 1.36 -9.42
CA GLY A 51 0.57 1.02 -8.34
C GLY A 51 1.24 1.06 -6.97
N GLY A 52 0.50 1.53 -5.96
CA GLY A 52 1.03 1.82 -4.62
C GLY A 52 1.75 0.63 -3.97
N ASN A 53 1.19 -0.59 -4.06
CA ASN A 53 1.80 -1.78 -3.44
C ASN A 53 3.11 -2.15 -4.14
N SER A 54 3.13 -2.17 -5.47
CA SER A 54 4.34 -2.50 -6.24
C SER A 54 5.45 -1.48 -5.99
N ILE A 55 5.09 -0.20 -5.89
CA ILE A 55 6.04 0.87 -5.56
C ILE A 55 6.56 0.70 -4.13
N CYS A 56 5.70 0.41 -3.14
CA CYS A 56 6.16 0.12 -1.77
C CYS A 56 7.16 -1.04 -1.75
N LYS A 57 6.88 -2.13 -2.47
CA LYS A 57 7.78 -3.28 -2.56
C LYS A 57 9.10 -2.94 -3.22
N ALA A 58 9.07 -2.16 -4.31
CA ALA A 58 10.28 -1.74 -5.00
C ALA A 58 11.16 -0.84 -4.12
N LEU A 59 10.55 0.03 -3.31
CA LEU A 59 11.26 0.89 -2.36
C LEU A 59 11.76 0.12 -1.12
N ALA A 60 10.99 -0.84 -0.63
CA ALA A 60 11.37 -1.66 0.53
C ALA A 60 12.42 -2.73 0.23
N ASN A 61 12.84 -2.91 -1.03
CA ASN A 61 13.60 -4.07 -1.51
C ASN A 61 15.08 -4.13 -1.04
N THR A 62 15.41 -3.46 0.05
CA THR A 62 16.74 -3.49 0.67
C THR A 62 16.81 -4.66 1.65
N ALA A 63 17.40 -5.78 1.22
CA ALA A 63 17.90 -6.88 2.06
C ALA A 63 16.87 -7.77 2.81
N THR A 64 15.67 -7.97 2.26
CA THR A 64 14.70 -8.95 2.79
C THR A 64 15.06 -10.38 2.36
N ALA A 65 14.92 -11.39 3.22
CA ALA A 65 15.14 -12.78 2.83
C ALA A 65 14.08 -13.23 1.80
N ALA A 66 14.43 -14.13 0.89
CA ALA A 66 13.50 -14.58 -0.18
C ALA A 66 12.18 -15.15 0.35
N ARG A 67 12.20 -15.81 1.52
CA ARG A 67 10.99 -16.30 2.20
C ARG A 67 10.08 -15.15 2.64
N ASP A 68 10.67 -14.10 3.20
CA ASP A 68 9.91 -12.96 3.70
C ASP A 68 9.36 -12.11 2.54
N MET A 69 10.04 -12.07 1.39
CA MET A 69 9.51 -11.44 0.18
C MET A 69 8.19 -12.08 -0.29
N ILE A 70 8.08 -13.42 -0.22
CA ILE A 70 6.83 -14.12 -0.57
C ILE A 70 5.71 -13.73 0.39
N LEU A 71 6.01 -13.71 1.70
CA LEU A 71 5.03 -13.33 2.72
C LEU A 71 4.60 -11.86 2.59
N VAL A 72 5.53 -10.95 2.27
CA VAL A 72 5.21 -9.55 1.96
C VAL A 72 4.23 -9.48 0.79
N ASP A 73 4.47 -10.26 -0.27
CA ASP A 73 3.57 -10.33 -1.43
C ASP A 73 2.19 -10.86 -1.05
N GLU A 74 2.11 -11.93 -0.27
CA GLU A 74 0.84 -12.49 0.22
C GLU A 74 0.02 -11.46 1.01
N TRP A 75 0.66 -10.70 1.90
CA TRP A 75 0.00 -9.64 2.65
C TRP A 75 -0.41 -8.44 1.78
N CYS A 76 0.42 -8.06 0.81
CA CYS A 76 0.08 -7.02 -0.15
C CYS A 76 -1.10 -7.42 -1.05
N GLU A 77 -1.18 -8.70 -1.46
CA GLU A 77 -2.32 -9.23 -2.21
C GLU A 77 -3.56 -9.35 -1.33
N TRP A 78 -3.41 -9.77 -0.08
CA TRP A 78 -4.50 -9.80 0.88
C TRP A 78 -5.08 -8.39 1.11
N GLU A 79 -4.23 -7.38 1.30
CA GLU A 79 -4.68 -5.98 1.40
C GLU A 79 -5.47 -5.56 0.16
N ARG A 80 -4.97 -5.86 -1.04
CA ARG A 80 -5.60 -5.47 -2.31
C ARG A 80 -6.96 -6.14 -2.51
N ASN A 81 -7.06 -7.43 -2.21
CA ASN A 81 -8.23 -8.25 -2.57
C ASN A 81 -9.25 -8.38 -1.44
N VAL A 82 -8.83 -8.19 -0.18
CA VAL A 82 -9.70 -8.33 1.00
C VAL A 82 -9.92 -6.98 1.67
N LEU A 83 -8.86 -6.27 2.06
CA LEU A 83 -9.01 -5.06 2.86
C LEU A 83 -9.54 -3.87 2.05
N ARG A 84 -8.97 -3.61 0.88
CA ARG A 84 -9.28 -2.45 0.04
C ARG A 84 -10.70 -2.46 -0.55
N PRO A 85 -11.27 -3.58 -1.04
CA PRO A 85 -12.63 -3.57 -1.55
C PRO A 85 -13.66 -3.27 -0.45
N ASN A 86 -13.39 -3.73 0.77
CA ASN A 86 -14.18 -3.39 1.94
C ASN A 86 -14.01 -1.92 2.35
N ALA A 87 -12.87 -1.30 2.05
CA ALA A 87 -12.65 0.15 2.20
C ALA A 87 -13.48 1.01 1.27
N ASN A 88 -13.84 0.50 0.09
CA ASN A 88 -14.60 1.25 -0.90
C ASN A 88 -16.10 0.87 -0.90
N ALA A 89 -16.54 -0.03 -0.01
CA ALA A 89 -17.92 -0.51 0.02
C ALA A 89 -18.83 0.45 0.83
N SER A 90 -19.54 1.33 0.11
CA SER A 90 -20.50 2.33 0.60
C SER A 90 -21.83 1.78 1.15
N SER A 91 -21.85 0.66 1.88
CA SER A 91 -23.11 0.06 2.36
C SER A 91 -23.24 0.10 3.87
N THR A 92 -24.42 0.46 4.38
CA THR A 92 -24.86 0.53 5.80
C THR A 92 -24.67 -0.73 6.67
N ASN A 93 -23.96 -1.76 6.18
CA ASN A 93 -23.60 -3.00 6.86
C ASN A 93 -22.07 -3.22 6.97
N THR A 94 -21.25 -2.18 6.72
CA THR A 94 -19.77 -2.26 6.71
C THR A 94 -19.19 -2.70 8.05
N ALA A 95 -19.78 -2.28 9.18
CA ALA A 95 -19.22 -2.55 10.51
C ALA A 95 -19.06 -4.04 10.83
N THR A 96 -19.99 -4.90 10.37
CA THR A 96 -19.94 -6.34 10.64
C THR A 96 -19.01 -7.07 9.65
N LYS A 97 -18.94 -6.63 8.39
CA LYS A 97 -18.01 -7.21 7.40
C LYS A 97 -16.56 -6.82 7.67
N ASN A 98 -16.32 -5.57 8.07
CA ASN A 98 -14.97 -5.10 8.42
C ASN A 98 -14.40 -5.87 9.62
N LYS A 99 -15.22 -6.18 10.64
CA LYS A 99 -14.81 -6.98 11.80
C LYS A 99 -14.38 -8.42 11.44
N ILE A 100 -15.02 -9.06 10.46
CA ILE A 100 -14.69 -10.44 10.06
C ILE A 100 -13.33 -10.52 9.36
N HIS A 101 -12.93 -9.46 8.64
CA HIS A 101 -11.69 -9.45 7.88
C HIS A 101 -10.48 -9.00 8.68
N LEU A 102 -10.66 -8.32 9.81
CA LEU A 102 -9.55 -7.91 10.66
C LEU A 102 -9.00 -9.03 11.56
N SER A 103 -9.74 -10.11 11.79
CA SER A 103 -9.27 -11.22 12.64
C SER A 103 -7.93 -11.83 12.19
N LYS A 104 -7.72 -11.97 10.87
CA LYS A 104 -6.43 -12.42 10.33
C LYS A 104 -5.29 -11.44 10.64
N LEU A 105 -5.58 -10.14 10.59
CA LEU A 105 -4.61 -9.11 10.92
C LEU A 105 -4.34 -9.07 12.43
N GLU A 106 -5.37 -9.22 13.26
CA GLU A 106 -5.27 -9.32 14.72
C GLU A 106 -4.40 -10.51 15.14
N GLU A 107 -4.62 -11.68 14.54
CA GLU A 107 -3.80 -12.88 14.77
C GLU A 107 -2.33 -12.65 14.38
N ALA A 108 -2.08 -12.01 13.23
CA ALA A 108 -0.72 -11.71 12.79
C ALA A 108 0.00 -10.68 13.68
N LEU A 109 -0.74 -9.82 14.37
CA LEU A 109 -0.23 -8.76 15.23
C LEU A 109 -0.24 -9.14 16.73
N GLU A 110 -0.75 -10.30 17.11
CA GLU A 110 -1.00 -10.67 18.52
C GLU A 110 0.23 -10.47 19.42
N ASN A 111 1.43 -10.73 18.88
CA ASN A 111 2.71 -10.58 19.59
C ASN A 111 3.75 -9.75 18.82
N HIS A 112 3.36 -9.05 17.75
CA HIS A 112 4.28 -8.38 16.84
C HIS A 112 3.84 -6.96 16.51
N MET A 113 4.80 -6.04 16.38
CA MET A 113 4.51 -4.65 16.00
C MET A 113 4.23 -4.50 14.49
N THR A 114 4.59 -5.51 13.70
CA THR A 114 4.50 -5.55 12.23
C THR A 114 3.91 -6.89 11.81
N VAL A 115 3.29 -6.94 10.63
CA VAL A 115 2.60 -8.15 10.13
C VAL A 115 3.55 -9.30 9.82
N LEU A 116 4.85 -9.00 9.71
CA LEU A 116 5.94 -9.97 9.68
C LEU A 116 6.88 -9.70 10.86
N GLU A 117 7.40 -10.76 11.48
CA GLU A 117 8.34 -10.67 12.60
C GLU A 117 9.69 -10.03 12.23
N THR A 118 9.95 -9.87 10.93
CA THR A 118 11.21 -9.36 10.37
C THR A 118 11.33 -7.84 10.38
N GLY A 119 10.33 -7.15 10.93
CA GLY A 119 10.30 -5.70 11.07
C GLY A 119 9.39 -5.02 10.03
N LEU A 120 9.55 -3.71 9.88
CA LEU A 120 8.71 -2.91 9.00
C LEU A 120 8.94 -3.28 7.53
N THR A 121 7.87 -3.65 6.84
CA THR A 121 7.91 -4.03 5.42
C THR A 121 6.91 -3.23 4.59
N ALA A 122 6.98 -3.40 3.26
CA ALA A 122 5.98 -2.85 2.35
C ALA A 122 4.54 -3.27 2.68
N ALA A 123 4.35 -4.45 3.27
CA ALA A 123 3.04 -4.96 3.65
C ALA A 123 2.39 -4.08 4.75
N ASP A 124 3.17 -3.72 5.77
CA ASP A 124 2.71 -2.87 6.88
C ASP A 124 2.22 -1.51 6.37
N ILE A 125 3.03 -0.86 5.52
CA ILE A 125 2.67 0.42 4.90
C ILE A 125 1.38 0.30 4.08
N CYS A 126 1.27 -0.78 3.28
CA CYS A 126 0.10 -1.01 2.45
C CYS A 126 -1.17 -1.18 3.29
N ILE A 127 -1.09 -1.95 4.38
CA ILE A 127 -2.22 -2.26 5.27
C ILE A 127 -2.61 -1.02 6.07
N VAL A 128 -1.65 -0.37 6.75
CA VAL A 128 -1.91 0.81 7.60
C VAL A 128 -2.55 1.93 6.81
N LEU A 129 -2.07 2.22 5.59
CA LEU A 129 -2.66 3.30 4.79
C LEU A 129 -4.05 2.98 4.27
N THR A 130 -4.34 1.71 4.00
CA THR A 130 -5.70 1.29 3.66
C THR A 130 -6.64 1.38 4.86
N LEU A 131 -6.16 1.03 6.07
CA LEU A 131 -6.90 1.23 7.33
C LEU A 131 -7.12 2.72 7.66
N TYR A 132 -6.11 3.56 7.46
CA TYR A 132 -6.22 5.00 7.66
C TYR A 132 -7.30 5.60 6.76
N LYS A 133 -7.34 5.20 5.48
CA LYS A 133 -8.37 5.63 4.55
C LYS A 133 -9.75 5.15 4.97
N LEU A 134 -9.87 3.89 5.40
CA LEU A 134 -11.08 3.31 5.98
C LEU A 134 -11.64 4.17 7.13
N TYR A 135 -10.77 4.53 8.06
CA TYR A 135 -11.14 5.31 9.24
C TYR A 135 -11.49 6.76 8.90
N SER A 136 -10.73 7.40 8.02
CA SER A 136 -10.96 8.80 7.61
C SER A 136 -12.28 8.95 6.85
N SER A 137 -12.68 7.95 6.05
CA SER A 137 -13.95 7.98 5.31
C SER A 137 -15.17 7.72 6.20
N SER A 138 -15.03 7.12 7.38
CA SER A 138 -16.15 6.96 8.31
C SER A 138 -16.47 8.24 9.10
N GLU A 139 -15.50 9.14 9.32
CA GLU A 139 -15.75 10.41 10.02
C GLU A 139 -16.52 11.42 9.14
N GLU A 140 -16.36 11.35 7.81
CA GLU A 140 -17.09 12.21 6.86
C GLU A 140 -18.59 11.86 6.71
N GLU A 141 -19.03 10.66 7.15
CA GLU A 141 -20.45 10.25 7.10
C GLU A 141 -21.26 10.63 8.36
N GLU A 142 -20.61 11.12 9.41
CA GLU A 142 -21.25 11.52 10.68
C GLU A 142 -21.50 13.04 10.83
N GLU A 143 -21.03 13.86 9.88
CA GLU A 143 -21.35 15.31 9.76
C GLU A 143 -22.51 15.60 8.78
#